data_AF-A0A819PJJ8-F1
#
_entry.id   AF-A0A819PJJ8-F1
#
_cell.length_a   1.000
_cell.length_b   1.000
_cell.length_c   1.000
_cell.angle_alpha   90.00
_cell.angle_beta   90.00
_cell.angle_gamma   90.00
#
_symmetry.space_group_name_H-M   'P 1'
#
loop_
_entity.id
_entity.type
_entity.pdbx_description
1 polymer ?
#
loop_
_entity_poly.entity_id
_entity_poly.type
_entity_poly.pdbx_seq_one_letter_code
_entity_poly.pdbx_strand_id
1 'polypeptide(L)' 'MEPLLNNIDILFFLYSKLDKYAASIIDRCFENDRDFAINILARPVAAFYNVYPLKLALQANCRAFLASKCVQKHLDNE' A
#
# COMPACT_ATOMS: atom_id res chain seq x y z
N MET A 1 -18.11 9.83 26.53
CA MET A 1 -16.75 10.03 25.95
C MET A 1 -16.10 8.70 25.53
N GLU A 2 -16.25 7.62 26.30
CA GLU A 2 -15.71 6.28 25.98
C GLU A 2 -16.05 5.69 24.59
N PRO A 3 -17.27 5.79 24.02
CA PRO A 3 -17.57 5.15 22.74
C PRO A 3 -16.88 5.80 21.52
N LEU A 4 -16.53 7.09 21.58
CA LEU A 4 -15.80 7.77 20.50
C LEU A 4 -14.33 7.35 20.44
N LEU A 5 -13.71 7.15 21.62
CA LEU A 5 -12.33 6.66 21.72
C LEU A 5 -12.20 5.23 21.16
N ASN A 6 -13.11 4.33 21.55
CA ASN A 6 -13.14 2.97 21.01
C ASN A 6 -13.32 2.94 19.49
N ASN A 7 -14.12 3.85 18.92
CA ASN A 7 -14.30 3.94 17.48
C ASN A 7 -13.04 4.41 16.74
N ILE A 8 -12.25 5.30 17.34
CA ILE A 8 -10.98 5.78 16.77
C ILE A 8 -9.95 4.64 16.76
N ASP A 9 -9.85 3.86 17.85
CA ASP A 9 -8.92 2.74 17.94
C ASP A 9 -9.23 1.63 16.91
N ILE A 10 -10.53 1.34 16.68
CA ILE A 10 -10.97 0.41 15.64
C ILE A 10 -10.55 0.90 14.25
N LEU A 11 -10.71 2.20 13.97
CA LEU A 11 -10.32 2.78 12.69
C LEU A 11 -8.81 2.70 12.47
N PHE A 12 -8.00 3.01 13.48
CA PHE A 12 -6.54 2.87 13.39
C PHE A 12 -6.11 1.41 13.21
N PHE A 13 -6.76 0.48 13.91
CA PHE A 13 -6.50 -0.94 13.76
C PHE A 13 -6.83 -1.43 12.34
N LEU A 14 -7.98 -1.05 11.80
CA LEU A 14 -8.39 -1.41 10.45
C LEU A 14 -7.44 -0.83 9.41
N TYR A 15 -7.10 0.45 9.54
CA TYR A 15 -6.14 1.12 8.68
C TYR A 15 -4.79 0.39 8.67
N SER A 16 -4.24 0.06 9.84
CA SER A 16 -2.96 -0.67 9.95
C SER A 16 -3.03 -2.05 9.31
N LYS A 17 -4.16 -2.74 9.43
CA LYS A 17 -4.36 -4.04 8.77
C LYS A 17 -4.40 -3.92 7.26
N LEU A 18 -5.10 -2.92 6.72
CA LEU A 18 -5.20 -2.70 5.28
C LEU A 18 -3.83 -2.35 4.68
N ASP A 19 -3.05 -1.51 5.35
CA ASP A 19 -1.68 -1.16 4.96
C ASP A 19 -0.79 -2.43 4.84
N LYS A 20 -0.77 -3.25 5.89
CA LYS A 20 -0.02 -4.52 5.89
C LYS A 20 -0.51 -5.51 4.84
N TYR A 21 -1.83 -5.56 4.60
CA TYR A 21 -2.40 -6.47 3.63
C TYR A 21 -2.03 -6.07 2.19
N ALA A 22 -2.10 -4.77 1.88
CA ALA A 22 -1.64 -4.24 0.60
C ALA A 22 -0.16 -4.57 0.35
N ALA A 23 0.69 -4.40 1.38
CA ALA A 23 2.11 -4.76 1.31
C ALA A 23 2.32 -6.24 0.99
N SER A 24 1.59 -7.13 1.69
CA SER A 24 1.68 -8.57 1.46
C SER A 24 1.19 -8.99 0.07
N ILE A 25 0.17 -8.33 -0.48
CA ILE A 25 -0.33 -8.64 -1.83
C ILE A 25 0.74 -8.28 -2.87
N ILE A 26 1.29 -7.07 -2.82
CA ILE A 26 2.23 -6.63 -3.86
C ILE A 26 3.54 -7.40 -3.80
N ASP A 27 4.02 -7.75 -2.60
CA ASP A 27 5.21 -8.58 -2.44
C ASP A 27 4.97 -10.01 -2.95
N ARG A 28 3.77 -10.57 -2.72
CA ARG A 28 3.41 -11.87 -3.31
C ARG A 28 3.31 -11.80 -4.83
N CYS A 29 2.78 -10.72 -5.39
CA CYS A 29 2.80 -10.52 -6.84
C CYS A 29 4.24 -10.50 -7.36
N PHE A 30 5.13 -9.77 -6.68
CA PHE A 30 6.54 -9.64 -7.05
C PHE A 30 7.31 -10.97 -6.98
N GLU A 31 7.03 -11.80 -5.98
CA GLU A 31 7.64 -13.14 -5.84
C GLU A 31 7.21 -14.09 -6.97
N ASN A 32 6.02 -13.91 -7.55
CA ASN A 32 5.50 -14.76 -8.63
C ASN A 32 5.82 -14.21 -10.03
N ASP A 33 5.62 -12.91 -10.24
CA ASP A 33 5.86 -12.21 -11.49
C ASP A 33 6.33 -10.77 -11.19
N ARG A 34 7.64 -10.59 -11.31
CA ARG A 34 8.31 -9.35 -10.99
C ARG A 34 7.84 -8.19 -11.87
N ASP A 35 7.84 -8.39 -13.18
CA ASP A 35 7.53 -7.34 -14.16
C ASP A 35 6.07 -6.90 -14.01
N PHE A 36 5.17 -7.86 -13.78
CA PHE A 36 3.78 -7.57 -13.49
C PHE A 36 3.61 -6.71 -12.23
N ALA A 37 4.29 -7.04 -11.14
CA ALA A 37 4.20 -6.29 -9.89
C ALA A 37 4.75 -4.86 -10.02
N ILE A 38 5.86 -4.66 -10.75
CA ILE A 38 6.39 -3.34 -11.06
C ILE A 38 5.41 -2.54 -11.94
N ASN A 39 4.81 -3.19 -12.93
CA ASN A 39 3.82 -2.55 -13.79
C ASN A 39 2.57 -2.11 -13.03
N ILE A 40 2.15 -2.84 -11.99
CA ILE A 40 1.09 -2.39 -11.07
C ILE A 40 1.48 -1.06 -10.42
N LEU A 41 2.69 -0.95 -9.88
CA LEU A 41 3.16 0.28 -9.22
C LEU A 41 3.31 1.46 -10.19
N ALA A 42 3.68 1.17 -11.43
CA ALA A 42 3.89 2.14 -12.50
C ALA A 42 2.61 2.51 -13.27
N ARG A 43 1.44 1.95 -12.93
CA ARG A 43 0.18 2.22 -13.63
C ARG A 43 -0.77 3.10 -12.80
N PRO A 44 -1.33 4.17 -13.37
CA PRO A 44 -2.35 4.96 -12.68
C PRO A 44 -3.63 4.15 -12.46
N VAL A 45 -4.24 4.32 -11.29
CA VAL A 45 -5.46 3.58 -10.94
C VAL A 45 -6.70 4.39 -11.29
N ALA A 46 -7.48 3.92 -12.27
CA ALA A 46 -8.65 4.63 -12.79
C ALA A 46 -9.70 4.95 -11.70
N ALA A 47 -9.91 4.01 -10.77
CA ALA A 47 -10.84 4.18 -9.64
C ALA A 47 -10.43 5.30 -8.68
N PHE A 48 -9.17 5.72 -8.70
CA PHE A 48 -8.62 6.78 -7.85
C PHE A 48 -8.15 7.96 -8.71
N TYR A 49 -8.98 8.39 -9.68
CA TYR A 49 -8.71 9.56 -10.52
C TYR A 49 -7.35 9.49 -11.24
N ASN A 50 -6.96 8.30 -11.69
CA ASN A 50 -5.68 8.03 -12.36
C ASN A 50 -4.45 8.40 -11.52
N VAL A 51 -4.53 8.28 -10.19
CA VAL A 51 -3.38 8.47 -9.30
C VAL A 51 -2.56 7.18 -9.21
N TYR A 52 -1.23 7.32 -9.16
CA TYR A 52 -0.30 6.20 -9.00
C TYR A 52 -0.38 5.61 -7.59
N PRO A 53 -0.27 4.27 -7.43
CA PRO A 53 -0.29 3.61 -6.12
C PRO A 53 0.67 4.21 -5.09
N LEU A 54 1.90 4.54 -5.50
CA LEU A 54 2.91 5.13 -4.60
C LEU A 54 2.48 6.49 -4.05
N LYS A 55 1.82 7.32 -4.88
CA LYS A 55 1.31 8.63 -4.46
C LYS A 55 0.16 8.49 -3.47
N LEU A 56 -0.74 7.52 -3.69
CA LEU A 56 -1.81 7.21 -2.75
C LEU A 56 -1.24 6.73 -1.40
N ALA A 57 -0.27 5.82 -1.44
CA ALA A 57 0.37 5.29 -0.24
C ALA A 57 1.12 6.38 0.56
N LEU A 58 1.78 7.32 -0.11
CA LEU A 58 2.41 8.48 0.54
C LEU A 58 1.39 9.39 1.20
N GLN A 59 0.31 9.76 0.50
CA GLN A 59 -0.75 10.62 1.04
C GLN A 59 -1.46 9.98 2.23
N ALA A 60 -1.66 8.66 2.19
CA ALA A 60 -2.27 7.90 3.27
C ALA A 60 -1.27 7.49 4.37
N ASN A 61 0.02 7.80 4.25
CA ASN A 61 1.09 7.38 5.18
C ASN A 61 1.15 5.85 5.41
N CYS A 62 0.89 5.06 4.37
CA CYS A 62 0.90 3.59 4.38
C CYS A 62 2.35 3.06 4.47
N ARG A 63 2.94 3.13 5.67
CA ARG A 63 4.36 2.83 5.90
C ARG A 63 4.70 1.38 5.61
N ALA A 64 3.82 0.44 5.91
CA ALA A 64 4.09 -0.98 5.67
C ALA A 64 4.14 -1.28 4.16
N PHE A 65 3.21 -0.72 3.39
CA PHE A 65 3.21 -0.82 1.93
C PHE A 65 4.45 -0.15 1.33
N LEU A 66 4.79 1.07 1.76
CA LEU A 66 5.97 1.77 1.25
C LEU A 66 7.28 1.02 1.56
N ALA A 67 7.35 0.34 2.70
CA ALA A 67 8.51 -0.46 3.10
C ALA A 67 8.50 -1.90 2.53
N SER A 68 7.53 -2.26 1.70
CA SER A 68 7.46 -3.61 1.12
C SER A 68 8.64 -3.88 0.19
N LYS A 69 9.01 -5.15 0.03
CA LYS A 69 10.18 -5.54 -0.78
C LYS A 69 10.03 -5.07 -2.23
N CYS A 70 8.85 -5.26 -2.81
CA CYS A 70 8.55 -4.85 -4.18
C CYS A 70 8.70 -3.34 -4.36
N VAL A 71 8.14 -2.55 -3.44
CA VAL A 71 8.20 -1.08 -3.52
C VAL A 71 9.63 -0.58 -3.34
N GLN A 72 10.36 -1.08 -2.35
CA GLN A 72 11.77 -0.68 -2.14
C GLN A 72 12.63 -1.05 -3.35
N LYS A 73 12.45 -2.26 -3.89
CA LYS A 73 13.15 -2.69 -5.13
C LYS A 73 12.82 -1.84 -6.34
N HIS A 74 11.57 -1.39 -6.48
CA HIS A 74 11.18 -0.48 -7.53
C HIS A 74 11.84 0.90 -7.37
N LEU A 75 11.92 1.43 -6.14
CA LEU A 75 12.52 2.73 -5.85
C LEU A 75 14.05 2.74 -5.97
N ASP A 76 14.69 1.61 -5.68
CA ASP A 76 16.16 1.46 -5.76
C ASP A 76 16.68 1.37 -7.21
N ASN A 77 15.81 1.48 -8.23
CA ASN A 77 16.14 1.39 -9.66
C ASN A 77 16.89 0.09 -10.04
N GLU A 78 16.20 -1.05 -9.93
CA GLU A 78 16.33 -2.07 -10.99
C GLU A 78 15.49 -1.68 -12.21
#